data_AF-A0A7Z9BNZ9-F1
#
_entry.id   AF-A0A7Z9BNZ9-F1
#
_cell.length_a   1.000
_cell.length_b   1.000
_cell.length_c   1.000
_cell.angle_alpha   90.00
_cell.angle_beta   90.00
_cell.angle_gamma   90.00
#
_symmetry.space_group_name_H-M   'P 1'
#
loop_
_entity.id
_entity.type
_entity.pdbx_description
1 polymer ?
#
loop_
_entity_poly.entity_id
_entity_poly.type
_entity_poly.pdbx_seq_one_letter_code
_entity_poly.pdbx_strand_id
1 'polypeptide(L)'
;MAILSKFWLNEKLSPLKIIGIGIAFLGGIIIGFSDTEAGGFYSHPLLGDSLALIGAWTVSLYLMFGREAQQRGFPLGGYVIVAYTVAAIILLPLPLIFGVGYTDYPSIVYVYLLLMGIFPQLVGHTSFNWAINQISPTSVTLAILFEPIGASFLGYLFFNEVPPVAVLIGGIIILMGVAIAVINS
;
A
#
# COMPACT_ATOMS: atom_id res chain seq x y z
N MET A 1 -3.66 8.85 5.04
CA MET A 1 -2.85 9.89 4.36
C MET A 1 -3.55 11.24 4.15
N ALA A 2 -4.76 11.32 3.57
CA ALA A 2 -5.40 12.61 3.23
C ALA A 2 -5.57 13.58 4.42
N ILE A 3 -5.88 13.06 5.62
CA ILE A 3 -5.97 13.87 6.85
C ILE A 3 -4.60 14.46 7.20
N LEU A 4 -3.54 13.65 7.19
CA LEU A 4 -2.16 14.09 7.46
C LEU A 4 -1.69 15.13 6.45
N SER A 5 -2.01 14.97 5.17
CA SER A 5 -1.66 15.94 4.12
C SER A 5 -2.35 17.29 4.34
N LYS A 6 -3.64 17.29 4.72
CA LYS A 6 -4.36 18.53 5.03
C LYS A 6 -3.74 19.28 6.20
N PHE A 7 -3.33 18.59 7.27
CA PHE A 7 -2.78 19.22 8.46
C PHE A 7 -1.30 19.63 8.30
N TRP A 8 -0.49 18.80 7.64
CA TRP A 8 0.96 18.99 7.57
C TRP A 8 1.41 19.76 6.32
N LEU A 9 0.76 19.50 5.18
CA LEU A 9 1.11 20.06 3.87
C LEU A 9 0.13 21.15 3.42
N ASN A 10 -0.82 21.51 4.29
CA ASN A 10 -1.85 22.54 4.08
C ASN A 10 -2.62 22.36 2.76
N GLU A 11 -2.82 21.11 2.36
CA GLU A 11 -3.39 20.76 1.07
C GLU A 11 -4.89 21.09 1.03
N LYS A 12 -5.30 21.88 0.04
CA LYS A 12 -6.71 22.25 -0.17
C LYS A 12 -7.46 21.05 -0.76
N LEU A 13 -8.13 20.29 0.10
CA LEU A 13 -9.01 19.20 -0.33
C LEU A 13 -10.36 19.78 -0.79
N SER A 14 -10.66 19.62 -2.08
CA SER A 14 -12.00 19.91 -2.63
C SER A 14 -13.07 19.03 -1.94
N PRO A 15 -14.31 19.52 -1.74
CA PRO A 15 -15.40 18.72 -1.21
C PRO A 15 -15.62 17.39 -1.96
N LEU A 16 -15.43 17.38 -3.29
CA LEU A 16 -15.51 16.15 -4.08
C LEU A 16 -14.39 15.16 -3.75
N LYS A 17 -13.17 15.62 -3.47
CA LYS A 17 -12.06 14.75 -3.03
C LYS A 17 -12.40 14.07 -1.69
N ILE A 18 -13.02 14.80 -0.76
CA ILE A 18 -13.45 14.25 0.53
C ILE A 18 -14.53 13.18 0.33
N ILE A 19 -15.53 13.45 -0.51
CA ILE A 19 -16.59 12.48 -0.84
C ILE A 19 -15.99 11.23 -1.49
N GLY A 20 -15.12 11.40 -2.49
CA GLY A 20 -14.47 10.29 -3.18
C GLY A 20 -13.62 9.42 -2.24
N ILE A 21 -12.86 10.03 -1.32
CA ILE A 21 -12.13 9.31 -0.27
C ILE A 21 -13.11 8.53 0.63
N GLY A 22 -14.23 9.14 1.03
CA GLY A 22 -15.24 8.47 1.85
C GLY A 22 -15.85 7.25 1.15
N ILE A 23 -16.20 7.38 -0.13
CA ILE A 23 -16.73 6.28 -0.94
C ILE A 23 -15.68 5.17 -1.08
N ALA A 24 -14.43 5.52 -1.40
CA ALA A 24 -13.36 4.53 -1.53
C ALA A 24 -13.09 3.79 -0.21
N PHE A 25 -13.17 4.50 0.93
CA PHE A 25 -13.04 3.91 2.25
C PHE A 25 -14.16 2.90 2.55
N LEU A 26 -15.40 3.21 2.19
CA LEU A 26 -16.53 2.28 2.32
C LEU A 26 -16.33 1.01 1.46
N GLY A 27 -15.83 1.16 0.24
CA GLY A 27 -15.48 0.02 -0.61
C GLY A 27 -14.41 -0.88 0.02
N GLY A 28 -13.37 -0.27 0.61
CA GLY A 28 -12.33 -1.00 1.35
C GLY A 28 -12.88 -1.74 2.59
N ILE A 29 -13.83 -1.14 3.31
CA ILE A 29 -14.52 -1.79 4.43
C ILE A 29 -15.27 -3.05 3.96
N ILE A 30 -16.00 -2.97 2.85
CA ILE A 30 -16.74 -4.11 2.29
C ILE A 30 -15.79 -5.26 1.94
N ILE A 31 -14.64 -4.96 1.32
CA ILE A 31 -13.61 -5.95 1.03
C ILE A 31 -13.08 -6.56 2.33
N GLY A 32 -12.71 -5.74 3.31
CA GLY A 32 -12.14 -6.21 4.57
C GLY A 32 -13.08 -7.12 5.37
N PHE A 33 -14.39 -6.82 5.39
CA PHE A 33 -15.36 -7.68 6.06
C PHE A 33 -15.70 -8.95 5.27
N SER A 34 -15.51 -8.98 3.95
CA SER A 34 -15.76 -10.20 3.17
C SER A 34 -14.85 -11.37 3.53
N ASP A 35 -13.66 -11.07 4.05
CA ASP A 35 -12.67 -12.07 4.47
C ASP A 35 -13.00 -12.68 5.85
N THR A 36 -13.86 -12.02 6.64
CA THR A 36 -14.29 -12.51 7.96
C THR A 36 -15.33 -13.63 7.89
N GLU A 37 -16.06 -13.74 6.77
CA GLU A 37 -17.06 -14.80 6.56
C GLU A 37 -16.43 -16.13 6.11
N ALA A 38 -15.15 -16.14 5.71
CA ALA A 38 -14.43 -17.33 5.22
C ALA A 38 -13.97 -18.32 6.32
N GLY A 39 -14.38 -18.13 7.59
CA GLY A 39 -14.50 -19.25 8.54
C GLY A 39 -13.25 -19.62 9.37
N GLY A 40 -12.40 -18.68 9.75
CA GLY A 40 -11.29 -18.93 10.69
C GLY A 40 -11.45 -18.20 12.02
N PHE A 41 -11.44 -18.92 13.15
CA PHE A 41 -11.16 -18.31 14.46
C PHE A 41 -9.69 -17.86 14.47
N TYR A 42 -9.45 -16.57 14.20
CA TYR A 42 -8.11 -15.99 14.35
C TYR A 42 -7.71 -16.01 15.83
N SER A 43 -6.49 -16.45 16.12
CA SER A 43 -5.99 -16.59 17.49
C SER A 43 -5.84 -15.24 18.21
N HIS A 44 -5.51 -14.17 17.48
CA HIS A 44 -5.31 -12.82 18.03
C HIS A 44 -5.76 -11.68 17.08
N PRO A 45 -7.07 -11.54 16.81
CA PRO A 45 -7.58 -10.54 15.86
C PRO A 45 -7.21 -9.11 16.24
N LEU A 46 -7.32 -8.76 17.53
CA LEU A 46 -6.97 -7.42 18.04
C LEU A 46 -5.51 -7.02 17.79
N LEU A 47 -4.58 -7.98 17.86
CA LEU A 47 -3.16 -7.73 17.60
C LEU A 47 -2.93 -7.47 16.11
N GLY A 48 -3.57 -8.26 15.23
CA GLY A 48 -3.55 -8.06 13.78
C GLY A 48 -4.08 -6.67 13.39
N ASP A 49 -5.25 -6.30 13.89
CA ASP A 49 -5.86 -4.99 13.63
C ASP A 49 -4.97 -3.83 14.12
N SER A 50 -4.38 -3.98 15.30
CA SER A 50 -3.45 -2.99 15.86
C SER A 50 -2.21 -2.82 14.98
N LEU A 51 -1.61 -3.94 14.53
CA LEU A 51 -0.45 -3.92 13.63
C LEU A 51 -0.80 -3.33 12.27
N ALA A 52 -1.98 -3.65 11.71
CA ALA A 52 -2.46 -3.08 10.45
C ALA A 52 -2.63 -1.56 10.54
N LEU A 53 -3.20 -1.06 11.65
CA LEU A 53 -3.29 0.37 11.91
C LEU A 53 -1.89 1.01 12.00
N ILE A 54 -0.99 0.44 12.81
CA ILE A 54 0.39 0.95 12.93
C ILE A 54 1.08 0.96 11.56
N GLY A 55 0.89 -0.07 10.74
CA GLY A 55 1.41 -0.14 9.37
C GLY A 55 0.87 0.97 8.48
N ALA A 56 -0.45 1.21 8.50
CA ALA A 56 -1.10 2.27 7.74
C ALA A 56 -0.60 3.67 8.14
N TRP A 57 -0.39 3.91 9.44
CA TRP A 57 0.22 5.14 9.95
C TRP A 57 1.66 5.28 9.50
N THR A 58 2.46 4.23 9.63
CA THR A 58 3.89 4.23 9.28
C THR A 58 4.10 4.50 7.79
N VAL A 59 3.35 3.83 6.91
CA VAL A 59 3.40 4.07 5.45
C VAL A 59 2.98 5.49 5.11
N SER A 60 1.92 6.01 5.75
CA SER A 60 1.48 7.38 5.54
C SER A 60 2.56 8.40 5.93
N LEU A 61 3.24 8.19 7.07
CA LEU A 61 4.33 9.05 7.54
C LEU A 61 5.56 8.94 6.65
N TYR A 62 5.94 7.72 6.25
CA TYR A 62 7.05 7.46 5.34
C TYR A 62 6.90 8.26 4.04
N LEU A 63 5.74 8.15 3.37
CA LEU A 63 5.48 8.87 2.14
C LEU A 63 5.45 10.39 2.36
N MET A 64 4.82 10.87 3.45
CA MET A 64 4.75 12.30 3.75
C MET A 64 6.13 12.91 4.03
N PHE A 65 6.95 12.25 4.83
CA PHE A 65 8.32 12.69 5.11
C PHE A 65 9.25 12.52 3.91
N GLY A 66 9.01 11.52 3.05
CA GLY A 66 9.69 11.38 1.78
C GLY A 66 9.48 12.61 0.89
N ARG A 67 8.22 13.02 0.73
CA ARG A 67 7.87 14.25 0.00
C ARG A 67 8.56 15.48 0.61
N GLU A 68 8.48 15.67 1.91
CA GLU A 68 9.08 16.82 2.59
C GLU A 68 10.62 16.85 2.40
N ALA A 69 11.30 15.72 2.57
CA ALA A 69 12.73 15.61 2.37
C ALA A 69 13.13 15.94 0.92
N GLN A 70 12.36 15.46 -0.05
CA GLN A 70 12.61 15.70 -1.47
C GLN A 70 12.33 17.14 -1.88
N GLN A 71 11.27 17.76 -1.34
CA GLN A 71 10.98 19.19 -1.53
C GLN A 71 12.06 20.10 -0.93
N ARG A 72 12.74 19.66 0.13
CA ARG A 72 13.91 20.34 0.70
C ARG A 72 15.20 20.11 -0.09
N GLY A 73 15.13 19.46 -1.25
CA GLY A 73 16.25 19.27 -2.17
C GLY A 73 16.98 17.93 -2.02
N PHE A 74 16.48 16.99 -1.22
CA PHE A 74 17.10 15.68 -1.12
C PHE A 74 16.78 14.83 -2.35
N PRO A 75 17.78 14.32 -3.10
CA PRO A 75 17.54 13.59 -4.33
C PRO A 75 16.82 12.26 -4.07
N LEU A 76 15.88 11.90 -4.95
CA LEU A 76 15.11 10.66 -4.87
C LEU A 76 16.01 9.42 -4.71
N GLY A 77 17.09 9.32 -5.47
CA GLY A 77 18.02 8.19 -5.36
C GLY A 77 18.64 8.08 -3.96
N GLY A 78 19.03 9.21 -3.36
CA GLY A 78 19.56 9.24 -1.99
C GLY A 78 18.51 8.82 -0.96
N TYR A 79 17.27 9.29 -1.12
CA TYR A 79 16.15 8.88 -0.27
C TYR A 79 15.90 7.39 -0.32
N VAL A 80 15.80 6.84 -1.52
CA VAL A 80 15.53 5.42 -1.75
C VAL A 80 16.66 4.55 -1.20
N ILE A 81 17.92 4.93 -1.41
CA ILE A 81 19.08 4.21 -0.84
C ILE A 81 19.01 4.17 0.68
N VAL A 82 18.77 5.32 1.34
CA VAL A 82 18.68 5.37 2.80
C VAL A 82 17.52 4.53 3.30
N ALA A 83 16.32 4.71 2.71
CA ALA A 83 15.13 3.96 3.12
C ALA A 83 15.32 2.45 2.99
N TYR A 84 15.85 1.98 1.87
CA TYR A 84 16.06 0.54 1.63
C TYR A 84 17.20 -0.04 2.45
N THR A 85 18.26 0.74 2.69
CA THR A 85 19.36 0.29 3.57
C THR A 85 18.89 0.14 5.00
N VAL A 86 18.12 1.11 5.52
CA VAL A 86 17.56 1.03 6.88
C VAL A 86 16.59 -0.15 6.98
N ALA A 87 15.72 -0.35 5.99
CA ALA A 87 14.83 -1.51 5.95
C ALA A 87 15.60 -2.83 5.93
N ALA A 88 16.66 -2.93 5.12
CA ALA A 88 17.50 -4.12 5.05
C ALA A 88 18.18 -4.41 6.41
N ILE A 89 18.76 -3.40 7.07
CA ILE A 89 19.41 -3.57 8.38
C ILE A 89 18.41 -4.03 9.44
N ILE A 90 17.18 -3.51 9.43
CA ILE A 90 16.14 -3.88 10.40
C ILE A 90 15.60 -5.29 10.14
N LEU A 91 15.41 -5.67 8.87
CA LEU A 91 14.76 -6.93 8.50
C LEU A 91 15.74 -8.12 8.43
N LEU A 92 17.02 -7.89 8.12
CA LEU A 92 18.04 -8.94 8.00
C LEU A 92 18.34 -9.75 9.28
N PRO A 93 18.17 -9.25 10.50
CA PRO A 93 18.31 -10.10 11.69
C PRO A 93 17.03 -10.87 12.02
N LEU A 94 15.85 -10.49 11.52
CA LEU A 94 14.57 -11.04 11.98
C LEU A 94 14.44 -12.56 11.76
N PRO A 95 14.75 -13.13 10.57
CA PRO A 95 14.69 -14.56 10.38
C PRO A 95 15.49 -15.34 11.44
N LEU A 96 16.73 -14.90 11.69
CA LEU A 96 17.60 -15.53 12.69
C LEU A 96 17.04 -15.41 14.11
N ILE A 97 16.46 -14.26 14.47
CA ILE A 97 15.81 -14.04 15.78
C ILE A 97 14.61 -14.98 15.96
N PHE A 98 13.85 -15.23 14.90
CA PHE A 98 12.70 -16.15 14.93
C PHE A 98 13.10 -17.62 14.73
N GLY A 99 14.41 -17.92 14.65
CA GLY A 99 14.90 -19.29 14.49
C GLY A 99 14.68 -19.88 13.10
N VAL A 100 14.43 -19.04 12.08
CA VAL A 100 14.32 -19.44 10.68
C VAL A 100 15.58 -19.05 9.90
N GLY A 101 16.05 -19.95 9.03
CA GLY A 101 17.22 -19.75 8.20
C GLY A 101 16.93 -18.98 6.91
N TYR A 102 18.00 -18.51 6.25
CA TYR A 102 17.94 -17.96 4.89
C TYR A 102 18.12 -19.03 3.81
N THR A 103 18.77 -20.12 4.20
CA THR A 103 19.05 -21.28 3.37
C THR A 103 17.92 -22.30 3.54
N ASP A 104 17.87 -23.31 2.67
CA ASP A 104 16.91 -24.45 2.74
C ASP A 104 15.56 -24.25 2.05
N TYR A 105 15.40 -23.21 1.22
CA TYR A 105 14.27 -23.07 0.32
C TYR A 105 14.56 -23.63 -1.09
N PRO A 106 13.55 -24.07 -1.85
CA PRO A 106 13.71 -24.43 -3.25
C PRO A 106 14.32 -23.27 -4.07
N SER A 107 15.15 -23.58 -5.08
CA SER A 107 15.85 -22.56 -5.90
C SER A 107 14.91 -21.51 -6.51
N ILE A 108 13.70 -21.92 -6.88
CA ILE A 108 12.66 -21.05 -7.44
C ILE A 108 12.19 -19.96 -6.45
N VAL A 109 12.23 -20.21 -5.14
CA VAL A 109 11.85 -19.22 -4.13
C VAL A 109 12.80 -18.03 -4.15
N TYR A 110 14.10 -18.27 -4.30
CA TYR A 110 15.09 -17.19 -4.42
C TYR A 110 14.87 -16.36 -5.69
N VAL A 111 14.43 -16.99 -6.79
CA VAL A 111 14.05 -16.27 -8.01
C VAL A 111 12.85 -15.36 -7.73
N TYR A 112 11.80 -15.86 -7.06
CA TYR A 112 10.64 -15.03 -6.70
C TYR A 112 11.00 -13.89 -5.73
N LEU A 113 11.86 -14.14 -4.73
CA LEU A 113 12.36 -13.09 -3.83
C LEU A 113 13.13 -12.00 -4.59
N LEU A 114 13.96 -12.39 -5.55
CA LEU A 114 14.71 -11.46 -6.40
C LEU A 114 13.75 -10.65 -7.29
N LEU A 115 12.77 -11.30 -7.91
CA LEU A 115 11.74 -10.63 -8.70
C LEU A 115 10.93 -9.65 -7.86
N MET A 116 10.54 -10.02 -6.63
CA MET A 116 9.86 -9.10 -5.70
C MET A 116 10.77 -7.92 -5.29
N GLY A 117 12.05 -8.17 -5.07
CA GLY A 117 13.02 -7.10 -4.80
C GLY A 117 13.17 -6.12 -5.97
N ILE A 118 13.11 -6.59 -7.22
CA ILE A 118 13.31 -5.72 -8.39
C ILE A 118 11.99 -5.03 -8.79
N PHE A 119 10.91 -5.78 -8.96
CA PHE A 119 9.70 -5.25 -9.58
C PHE A 119 8.84 -4.45 -8.58
N PRO A 120 8.15 -5.05 -7.60
CA PRO A 120 7.34 -4.28 -6.67
C PRO A 120 8.19 -3.37 -5.78
N GLN A 121 9.34 -3.85 -5.28
CA GLN A 121 10.16 -3.04 -4.38
C GLN A 121 10.94 -1.94 -5.10
N LEU A 122 11.95 -2.26 -5.92
CA LEU A 122 12.76 -1.21 -6.57
C LEU A 122 11.94 -0.37 -7.55
N VAL A 123 11.15 -0.97 -8.45
CA VAL A 123 10.40 -0.20 -9.45
C VAL A 123 9.12 0.39 -8.85
N GLY A 124 8.29 -0.41 -8.19
CA GLY A 124 7.00 0.03 -7.64
C GLY A 124 7.14 1.11 -6.56
N HIS A 125 7.83 0.80 -5.45
CA HIS A 125 7.97 1.76 -4.35
C HIS A 125 8.76 3.02 -4.74
N THR A 126 9.78 2.90 -5.60
CA THR A 126 10.48 4.09 -6.11
C THR A 126 9.55 4.95 -6.98
N SER A 127 8.67 4.33 -7.78
CA SER A 127 7.68 5.07 -8.57
C SER A 127 6.70 5.85 -7.67
N PHE A 128 6.29 5.29 -6.53
CA PHE A 128 5.47 6.02 -5.55
C PHE A 128 6.23 7.18 -4.90
N ASN A 129 7.48 6.97 -4.49
CA ASN A 129 8.36 8.02 -3.97
C ASN A 129 8.66 9.13 -4.99
N TRP A 130 8.66 8.80 -6.28
CA TRP A 130 8.78 9.79 -7.34
C TRP A 130 7.46 10.54 -7.52
N ALA A 131 6.35 9.81 -7.65
CA ALA A 131 5.02 10.34 -7.94
C ALA A 131 4.55 11.33 -6.86
N ILE A 132 4.88 11.09 -5.58
CA ILE A 132 4.47 11.98 -4.50
C ILE A 132 5.06 13.40 -4.57
N ASN A 133 6.13 13.60 -5.34
CA ASN A 133 6.66 14.94 -5.64
C ASN A 133 6.00 15.59 -6.85
N GLN A 134 5.46 14.78 -7.76
CA GLN A 134 4.88 15.26 -9.03
C GLN A 134 3.39 15.53 -8.91
N ILE A 135 2.69 14.75 -8.09
CA ILE A 135 1.23 14.81 -7.90
C ILE A 135 0.87 14.83 -6.41
N SER A 136 -0.39 15.14 -6.09
CA SER A 136 -0.84 15.18 -4.70
C SER A 136 -0.69 13.81 -4.01
N PRO A 137 -0.32 13.75 -2.71
CA PRO A 137 -0.27 12.52 -1.94
C PRO A 137 -1.62 11.80 -1.89
N THR A 138 -2.71 12.56 -1.93
CA THR A 138 -4.07 12.02 -2.08
C THR A 138 -4.21 11.25 -3.39
N SER A 139 -3.78 11.81 -4.52
CA SER A 139 -3.81 11.11 -5.81
C SER A 139 -2.94 9.84 -5.81
N VAL A 140 -1.75 9.88 -5.21
CA VAL A 140 -0.90 8.68 -5.07
C VAL A 140 -1.61 7.60 -4.25
N THR A 141 -2.24 7.98 -3.13
CA THR A 141 -2.99 7.03 -2.29
C THR A 141 -4.16 6.41 -3.06
N LEU A 142 -4.87 7.20 -3.85
CA LEU A 142 -5.96 6.70 -4.69
C LEU A 142 -5.45 5.76 -5.80
N ALA A 143 -4.27 6.02 -6.35
CA ALA A 143 -3.62 5.12 -7.30
C ALA A 143 -3.26 3.77 -6.64
N ILE A 144 -2.80 3.78 -5.38
CA ILE A 144 -2.51 2.55 -4.62
C ILE A 144 -3.77 1.70 -4.42
N LEU A 145 -4.97 2.30 -4.32
CA LEU A 145 -6.21 1.52 -4.22
C LEU A 145 -6.54 0.69 -5.47
N PHE A 146 -5.88 0.92 -6.60
CA PHE A 146 -5.97 0.02 -7.76
C PHE A 146 -5.16 -1.26 -7.58
N GLU A 147 -4.15 -1.29 -6.70
CA GLU A 147 -3.31 -2.45 -6.45
C GLU A 147 -4.11 -3.70 -6.09
N PRO A 148 -5.02 -3.70 -5.09
CA PRO A 148 -5.80 -4.89 -4.78
C PRO A 148 -6.70 -5.33 -5.94
N ILE A 149 -7.25 -4.39 -6.71
CA ILE A 149 -8.12 -4.69 -7.86
C ILE A 149 -7.29 -5.34 -8.98
N GLY A 150 -6.13 -4.77 -9.29
CA GLY A 150 -5.19 -5.32 -10.25
C GLY A 150 -4.68 -6.69 -9.83
N ALA A 151 -4.34 -6.85 -8.54
CA ALA A 151 -3.92 -8.13 -7.97
C ALA A 151 -5.02 -9.19 -8.09
N SER A 152 -6.28 -8.87 -7.77
CA SER A 152 -7.41 -9.81 -7.95
C SER A 152 -7.62 -10.18 -9.42
N PHE A 153 -7.47 -9.22 -10.35
CA PHE A 153 -7.58 -9.49 -11.78
C PHE A 153 -6.45 -10.38 -12.30
N LEU A 154 -5.20 -10.13 -11.89
CA LEU A 154 -4.06 -10.97 -12.24
C LEU A 154 -4.16 -12.35 -11.58
N GLY A 155 -4.66 -12.42 -10.33
CA GLY A 155 -4.99 -13.64 -9.61
C GLY A 155 -5.94 -14.54 -10.39
N TYR A 156 -7.04 -13.96 -10.89
CA TYR A 156 -7.96 -14.63 -11.78
C TYR A 156 -7.29 -15.10 -13.07
N LEU A 157 -6.53 -14.24 -13.74
CA LEU A 157 -5.94 -14.55 -15.05
C LEU A 157 -4.87 -15.64 -15.00
N PHE A 158 -3.98 -15.60 -14.01
CA PHE A 158 -2.82 -16.51 -13.92
C PHE A 158 -3.06 -17.73 -13.03
N PHE A 159 -3.91 -17.61 -12.01
CA PHE A 159 -4.12 -18.64 -11.00
C PHE A 159 -5.56 -19.19 -10.99
N ASN A 160 -6.46 -18.68 -11.85
CA ASN A 160 -7.89 -19.01 -11.86
C ASN A 160 -8.58 -18.78 -10.51
N GLU A 161 -8.08 -17.85 -9.70
CA GLU A 161 -8.68 -17.45 -8.44
C GLU A 161 -9.87 -16.52 -8.70
N VAL A 162 -11.10 -17.02 -8.52
CA VAL A 162 -12.31 -16.21 -8.71
C VAL A 162 -12.52 -15.31 -7.50
N PRO A 163 -12.48 -13.97 -7.65
CA PRO A 163 -12.69 -13.06 -6.52
C PRO A 163 -14.12 -13.21 -6.00
N PRO A 164 -14.32 -13.21 -4.66
CA PRO A 164 -15.66 -13.18 -4.07
C PRO A 164 -16.49 -12.00 -4.58
N VAL A 165 -17.80 -12.17 -4.65
CA VAL A 165 -18.73 -11.11 -5.11
C VAL A 165 -18.56 -9.82 -4.30
N ALA A 166 -18.30 -9.93 -3.00
CA ALA A 166 -18.01 -8.79 -2.15
C ALA A 166 -16.73 -8.03 -2.54
N VAL A 167 -15.68 -8.74 -2.99
CA VAL A 167 -14.46 -8.12 -3.51
C VAL A 167 -14.74 -7.37 -4.82
N LEU A 168 -15.58 -7.93 -5.69
CA LEU A 168 -16.00 -7.26 -6.93
C LEU A 168 -16.81 -5.99 -6.65
N ILE A 169 -17.80 -6.07 -5.75
CA ILE A 169 -18.63 -4.92 -5.34
C ILE A 169 -17.76 -3.84 -4.68
N GLY A 170 -16.92 -4.24 -3.71
CA GLY A 170 -16.01 -3.33 -3.03
C GLY A 170 -15.02 -2.68 -3.99
N GLY A 171 -14.49 -3.42 -4.95
CA GLY A 171 -13.63 -2.92 -6.02
C GLY A 171 -14.33 -1.86 -6.88
N ILE A 172 -15.56 -2.10 -7.32
CA ILE A 172 -16.35 -1.11 -8.07
C ILE A 172 -16.56 0.16 -7.24
N ILE A 173 -16.89 0.03 -5.95
CA ILE A 173 -17.08 1.18 -5.05
C ILE A 173 -15.77 1.98 -4.89
N ILE A 174 -14.63 1.30 -4.73
CA ILE A 174 -13.31 1.93 -4.70
C ILE A 174 -13.07 2.72 -5.99
N LEU A 175 -13.27 2.11 -7.15
CA LEU A 175 -13.05 2.77 -8.44
C LEU A 175 -13.95 3.98 -8.64
N MET A 176 -15.22 3.91 -8.23
CA MET A 176 -16.12 5.06 -8.25
C MET A 176 -15.64 6.19 -7.33
N GLY A 177 -15.23 5.86 -6.10
CA GLY A 177 -14.68 6.85 -5.17
C GLY A 177 -13.42 7.52 -5.71
N VAL A 178 -12.52 6.74 -6.31
CA VAL A 178 -11.32 7.25 -6.98
C VAL A 178 -11.68 8.15 -8.16
N ALA A 179 -12.59 7.73 -9.04
CA ALA A 179 -13.02 8.52 -10.18
C ALA A 179 -13.60 9.88 -9.74
N ILE A 180 -14.46 9.90 -8.72
CA ILE A 180 -15.04 11.13 -8.16
C ILE A 180 -13.96 12.05 -7.60
N ALA A 181 -12.97 11.49 -6.91
CA ALA A 181 -11.87 12.28 -6.36
C ALA A 181 -10.93 12.84 -7.45
N VAL A 182 -10.77 12.13 -8.57
CA VAL A 182 -9.86 12.51 -9.67
C VAL A 182 -10.49 13.55 -10.60
N ILE A 183 -11.78 13.43 -10.95
CA ILE A 183 -12.47 14.25 -11.97
C ILE A 183 -12.43 15.78 -11.72
N ASN A 184 -12.15 16.21 -10.48
CA ASN A 184 -12.09 17.64 -10.12
C ASN A 184 -10.76 18.00 -9.40
N SER A 185 -9.66 17.34 -9.82
CA SER A 185 -8.35 17.44 -9.18
C SER A 185 -7.55 18.68 -9.50
#